data_AF-A0A0R3N6M3-F1
#
_entry.id   AF-A0A0R3N6M3-F1
#
_cell.length_a   1.000
_cell.length_b   1.000
_cell.length_c   1.000
_cell.angle_alpha   90.00
_cell.angle_beta   90.00
_cell.angle_gamma   90.00
#
_symmetry.space_group_name_H-M   'P 1'
#
loop_
_entity.id
_entity.type
_entity.pdbx_description
1 polymer ?
#
loop_
_entity_poly.entity_id
_entity_poly.type
_entity_poly.pdbx_seq_one_letter_code
_entity_poly.pdbx_strand_id
1 'polypeptide(L)'
;MIDNELGLWLVFKCCIYNFRELKSEIGAKGYRFFSEGDTEVILKSYHTWGPNCVRKFKGMFAFAVWERDSGRVVLARDRLGIKPLYYTEGGAIEAMSKPIVSHDSVAFFLLSAEVAQRVKVVQTGQGADEVSGGYSWSPSFLAADDATEQYQGAYFDWSHVDLARLMSPEFVRKISASGLSRISLHRPSASTAVDKALQIDTEIMLVDDPVKRVDSMTMAHGLEARVPFLDHEVVELAARIPANLKVRGDGKYILREAARKFVPAEVIDRSKGYLPVPSLRYLRGPSCPASRKS
;
A
#
# COMPACT_ATOMS: atom_id res chain seq x y z
N MET A 1 -7.92 -15.22 -10.56
CA MET A 1 -7.89 -16.59 -11.12
C MET A 1 -9.30 -16.98 -11.48
N ILE A 2 -9.50 -17.61 -12.65
CA ILE A 2 -10.81 -18.05 -13.12
C ILE A 2 -10.72 -19.54 -13.41
N ASP A 3 -11.70 -20.30 -12.95
CA ASP A 3 -11.90 -21.70 -13.26
C ASP A 3 -13.26 -21.86 -13.96
N ASN A 4 -13.23 -21.93 -15.29
CA ASN A 4 -14.43 -21.94 -16.12
C ASN A 4 -15.23 -23.24 -16.00
N GLU A 5 -14.56 -24.36 -15.72
CA GLU A 5 -15.20 -25.67 -15.55
C GLU A 5 -16.04 -25.69 -14.27
N LEU A 6 -15.52 -25.11 -13.19
CA LEU A 6 -16.23 -25.00 -11.93
C LEU A 6 -17.17 -23.79 -11.85
N GLY A 7 -17.10 -22.86 -12.82
CA GLY A 7 -17.85 -21.61 -12.77
C GLY A 7 -17.44 -20.70 -11.62
N LEU A 8 -16.17 -20.75 -11.18
CA LEU A 8 -15.68 -20.03 -10.01
C LEU A 8 -14.56 -19.04 -10.35
N TRP A 9 -14.64 -17.85 -9.74
CA TRP A 9 -13.71 -16.76 -9.94
C TRP A 9 -13.12 -16.37 -8.59
N LEU A 10 -11.82 -16.12 -8.52
CA LEU A 10 -11.10 -15.85 -7.28
C LEU A 10 -10.20 -14.62 -7.42
N VAL A 11 -10.34 -13.71 -6.45
CA VAL A 11 -9.33 -12.72 -6.12
C VAL A 11 -8.75 -13.09 -4.76
N PHE A 12 -7.44 -13.23 -4.69
CA PHE A 12 -6.74 -13.71 -3.50
C PHE A 12 -5.52 -12.84 -3.22
N LYS A 13 -5.36 -12.46 -1.96
CA LYS A 13 -4.18 -11.77 -1.46
C LYS A 13 -3.50 -12.65 -0.41
N CYS A 14 -2.19 -12.83 -0.60
CA CYS A 14 -1.23 -13.47 0.30
C CYS A 14 -1.00 -14.97 0.11
N CYS A 15 -1.00 -15.79 1.17
CA CYS A 15 -0.40 -17.13 1.13
C CYS A 15 -1.13 -18.18 1.98
N ILE A 16 -1.39 -19.35 1.41
CA ILE A 16 -1.83 -20.57 2.11
C ILE A 16 -0.62 -21.49 2.29
N TYR A 17 -0.11 -21.64 3.51
CA TYR A 17 1.13 -22.37 3.78
C TYR A 17 1.00 -23.89 3.57
N ASN A 18 -0.15 -24.46 3.91
CA ASN A 18 -0.41 -25.89 3.75
C ASN A 18 -1.01 -26.26 2.38
N PHE A 19 -0.82 -25.43 1.35
CA PHE A 19 -1.41 -25.64 0.04
C PHE A 19 -1.01 -26.97 -0.61
N ARG A 20 0.21 -27.48 -0.37
CA ARG A 20 0.68 -28.76 -0.91
C ARG A 20 -0.08 -29.95 -0.32
N GLU A 21 -0.31 -29.93 1.00
CA GLU A 21 -1.13 -30.94 1.69
C GLU A 21 -2.56 -30.93 1.14
N LEU A 22 -3.13 -29.74 1.00
CA LEU A 22 -4.48 -29.56 0.45
C LEU A 22 -4.58 -30.01 -1.01
N LYS A 23 -3.57 -29.73 -1.85
CA LYS A 23 -3.53 -30.24 -3.23
C LYS A 23 -3.56 -31.76 -3.27
N SER A 24 -2.81 -32.42 -2.40
CA SER A 24 -2.83 -33.88 -2.30
C SER A 24 -4.20 -34.41 -1.87
N GLU A 25 -4.80 -33.83 -0.81
CA GLU A 25 -6.14 -34.22 -0.32
C GLU A 25 -7.23 -34.02 -1.38
N ILE A 26 -7.17 -32.92 -2.12
CA ILE A 26 -8.15 -32.56 -3.16
C ILE A 26 -7.91 -33.36 -4.45
N GLY A 27 -6.65 -33.60 -4.81
CA GLY A 27 -6.28 -34.45 -5.96
C GLY A 27 -6.75 -35.88 -5.78
N ALA A 28 -6.68 -36.43 -4.56
CA ALA A 28 -7.24 -37.74 -4.22
C ALA A 28 -8.77 -37.83 -4.42
N LYS A 29 -9.47 -36.69 -4.50
CA LYS A 29 -10.91 -36.59 -4.79
C LYS A 29 -11.21 -36.40 -6.28
N GLY A 30 -10.21 -36.52 -7.15
CA GLY A 30 -10.37 -36.48 -8.61
C GLY A 30 -10.19 -35.10 -9.24
N TYR A 31 -9.83 -34.07 -8.46
CA TYR A 31 -9.56 -32.74 -9.03
C TYR A 31 -8.19 -32.70 -9.70
N ARG A 32 -8.14 -32.02 -10.85
CA ARG A 32 -6.90 -31.68 -11.53
C ARG A 32 -6.48 -30.25 -11.19
N PHE A 33 -5.18 -30.04 -11.06
CA PHE A 33 -4.56 -28.74 -10.86
C PHE A 33 -3.75 -28.36 -12.09
N PHE A 34 -3.80 -27.10 -12.50
CA PHE A 34 -3.02 -26.57 -13.63
C PHE A 34 -1.97 -25.54 -13.20
N SER A 35 -2.02 -25.10 -11.95
CA SER A 35 -1.05 -24.19 -11.32
C SER A 35 -0.28 -24.92 -10.23
N GLU A 36 0.98 -24.54 -10.05
CA GLU A 36 1.79 -24.95 -8.89
C GLU A 36 1.56 -24.06 -7.67
N GLY A 37 0.95 -22.89 -7.85
CA GLY A 37 0.67 -21.92 -6.78
C GLY A 37 -0.46 -22.33 -5.84
N ASP A 38 -0.58 -21.59 -4.74
CA ASP A 38 -1.57 -21.81 -3.69
C ASP A 38 -2.97 -21.23 -4.03
N THR A 39 -3.04 -20.24 -4.92
CA THR A 39 -4.30 -19.62 -5.38
C THR A 39 -5.34 -20.64 -5.85
N GLU A 40 -4.94 -21.62 -6.67
CA GLU A 40 -5.88 -22.60 -7.23
C GLU A 40 -6.50 -23.50 -6.15
N VAL A 41 -5.73 -23.78 -5.10
CA VAL A 41 -6.17 -24.61 -3.97
C VAL A 41 -7.42 -24.03 -3.33
N ILE A 42 -7.53 -22.70 -3.25
CA ILE A 42 -8.70 -22.04 -2.65
C ILE A 42 -9.97 -22.36 -3.44
N LEU A 43 -9.93 -22.25 -4.77
CA LEU A 43 -11.08 -22.54 -5.63
C LEU A 43 -11.52 -24.00 -5.51
N LYS A 44 -10.59 -24.95 -5.65
CA LYS A 44 -10.92 -26.38 -5.57
C LYS A 44 -11.36 -26.79 -4.15
N SER A 45 -10.77 -26.18 -3.12
CA SER A 45 -11.19 -26.39 -1.72
C SER A 45 -12.61 -25.87 -1.48
N TYR A 46 -12.92 -24.69 -2.01
CA TYR A 46 -14.26 -24.09 -1.90
C TYR A 46 -15.30 -24.94 -2.63
N HIS A 47 -15.02 -25.42 -3.83
CA HIS A 47 -15.92 -26.34 -4.53
C HIS A 47 -16.11 -27.67 -3.79
N THR A 48 -15.06 -28.18 -3.13
CA THR A 48 -15.10 -29.47 -2.41
C THR A 48 -15.82 -29.40 -1.06
N TRP A 49 -15.60 -28.32 -0.29
CA TRP A 49 -16.03 -28.22 1.12
C TRP A 49 -16.94 -27.02 1.40
N GLY A 50 -17.30 -26.25 0.38
CA GLY A 50 -18.02 -25.00 0.54
C GLY A 50 -17.25 -23.97 1.39
N PRO A 51 -17.96 -23.03 2.04
CA PRO A 51 -17.37 -22.03 2.92
C PRO A 51 -16.54 -22.60 4.08
N ASN A 52 -16.76 -23.86 4.47
CA ASN A 52 -16.00 -24.52 5.54
C ASN A 52 -14.55 -24.81 5.16
N CYS A 53 -14.16 -24.65 3.89
CA CYS A 53 -12.78 -24.81 3.43
C CYS A 53 -11.78 -23.95 4.23
N VAL A 54 -12.20 -22.77 4.70
CA VAL A 54 -11.37 -21.85 5.49
C VAL A 54 -10.85 -22.47 6.78
N ARG A 55 -11.55 -23.45 7.34
CA ARG A 55 -11.12 -24.14 8.56
C ARG A 55 -9.85 -24.95 8.34
N LYS A 56 -9.63 -25.43 7.12
CA LYS A 56 -8.47 -26.23 6.70
C LYS A 56 -7.25 -25.38 6.31
N PHE A 57 -7.43 -24.07 6.10
CA PHE A 57 -6.34 -23.21 5.69
C PHE A 57 -5.44 -22.83 6.87
N LYS A 58 -4.13 -23.03 6.68
CA LYS A 58 -3.07 -22.50 7.53
C LYS A 58 -2.34 -21.44 6.72
N GLY A 59 -2.44 -20.18 7.14
CA GLY A 59 -1.89 -19.08 6.35
C GLY A 59 -2.39 -17.72 6.83
N MET A 60 -2.01 -16.73 6.05
CA MET A 60 -2.48 -15.35 6.15
C MET A 60 -3.10 -15.02 4.81
N PHE A 61 -4.38 -14.67 4.79
CA PHE A 61 -5.12 -14.58 3.55
C PHE A 61 -6.31 -13.64 3.69
N ALA A 62 -6.61 -12.99 2.57
CA ALA A 62 -7.92 -12.42 2.31
C ALA A 62 -8.29 -12.81 0.87
N PHE A 63 -9.52 -13.31 0.67
CA PHE A 63 -9.98 -13.65 -0.67
C PHE A 63 -11.47 -13.39 -0.86
N ALA A 64 -11.83 -13.26 -2.13
CA ALA A 64 -13.20 -13.21 -2.63
C ALA A 64 -13.38 -14.30 -3.70
N VAL A 65 -14.35 -15.18 -3.51
CA VAL A 65 -14.80 -16.15 -4.51
C VAL A 65 -16.14 -15.66 -5.06
N TRP A 66 -16.27 -15.58 -6.38
CA TRP A 66 -17.54 -15.34 -7.06
C TRP A 66 -17.99 -16.62 -7.79
N GLU A 67 -19.25 -16.97 -7.57
CA GLU A 67 -19.94 -18.08 -8.24
C GLU A 67 -20.70 -17.53 -9.44
N ARG A 68 -20.29 -17.92 -10.65
CA ARG A 68 -20.86 -17.41 -11.91
C ARG A 68 -22.36 -17.68 -11.99
N ASP A 69 -22.77 -18.90 -11.69
CA ASP A 69 -24.13 -19.38 -11.99
C ASP A 69 -25.16 -18.93 -10.94
N SER A 70 -24.75 -18.77 -9.69
CA SER A 70 -25.62 -18.28 -8.60
C SER A 70 -25.53 -16.77 -8.37
N GLY A 71 -24.48 -16.12 -8.88
CA GLY A 71 -24.14 -14.72 -8.59
C GLY A 71 -23.58 -14.47 -7.18
N ARG A 72 -23.40 -15.51 -6.36
CA ARG A 72 -22.96 -15.38 -4.96
C ARG A 72 -21.49 -14.98 -4.86
N VAL A 73 -21.19 -14.05 -3.94
CA VAL A 73 -19.82 -13.72 -3.53
C VAL A 73 -19.56 -14.22 -2.11
N VAL A 74 -18.47 -14.95 -1.93
CA VAL A 74 -17.98 -15.38 -0.62
C VAL A 74 -16.67 -14.68 -0.31
N LEU A 75 -16.67 -13.92 0.77
CA LEU A 75 -15.50 -13.22 1.29
C LEU A 75 -14.95 -13.97 2.51
N ALA A 76 -13.63 -14.13 2.58
CA ALA A 76 -12.98 -14.75 3.72
C ALA A 76 -11.65 -14.08 4.05
N ARG A 77 -11.33 -14.08 5.35
CA ARG A 77 -10.08 -13.56 5.92
C ARG A 77 -9.50 -14.59 6.88
N ASP A 78 -8.18 -14.56 7.08
CA ASP A 78 -7.52 -15.41 8.07
C ASP A 78 -7.96 -15.11 9.51
N ARG A 79 -7.75 -16.08 10.41
CA ARG A 79 -8.27 -16.08 11.79
C ARG A 79 -7.84 -14.89 12.63
N LEU A 80 -6.65 -14.36 12.37
CA LEU A 80 -6.09 -13.24 13.12
C LEU A 80 -6.28 -11.91 12.40
N GLY A 81 -6.90 -11.94 11.22
CA GLY A 81 -7.01 -10.78 10.36
C GLY A 81 -5.67 -10.20 9.96
N ILE A 82 -4.67 -11.02 9.66
CA ILE A 82 -3.34 -10.54 9.23
C ILE A 82 -3.46 -9.75 7.92
N LYS A 83 -4.28 -10.21 6.97
CA LYS A 83 -4.51 -9.45 5.72
C LYS A 83 -5.79 -8.63 5.78
N PRO A 84 -5.75 -7.31 5.57
CA PRO A 84 -6.95 -6.47 5.64
C PRO A 84 -7.96 -6.88 4.57
N LEU A 85 -9.23 -6.91 4.97
CA LEU A 85 -10.39 -7.11 4.10
C LEU A 85 -11.48 -6.17 4.63
N TYR A 86 -11.93 -5.26 3.76
CA TYR A 86 -13.00 -4.32 4.06
C TYR A 86 -14.14 -4.58 3.09
N TYR A 87 -15.37 -4.45 3.57
CA TYR A 87 -16.55 -4.42 2.74
C TYR A 87 -17.33 -3.15 3.08
N THR A 88 -17.96 -2.56 2.08
CA THR A 88 -18.89 -1.45 2.23
C THR A 88 -20.05 -1.69 1.28
N GLU A 89 -21.25 -1.27 1.65
CA GLU A 89 -22.46 -1.40 0.82
C GLU A 89 -22.47 -0.39 -0.35
N GLY A 90 -21.47 0.49 -0.43
CA GLY A 90 -21.33 1.55 -1.42
C GLY A 90 -20.50 2.72 -0.85
N GLY A 91 -20.50 3.87 -1.52
CA GLY A 91 -19.97 5.12 -0.97
C GLY A 91 -18.45 5.29 -1.02
N ALA A 92 -17.65 4.31 -0.59
CA ALA A 92 -16.19 4.50 -0.50
C ALA A 92 -15.54 4.67 -1.87
N ILE A 93 -15.97 3.88 -2.87
CA ILE A 93 -15.48 4.00 -4.26
C ILE A 93 -16.06 5.25 -4.91
N GLU A 94 -17.32 5.59 -4.63
CA GLU A 94 -18.01 6.76 -5.16
C GLU A 94 -17.43 8.08 -4.62
N ALA A 95 -16.94 8.07 -3.38
CA ALA A 95 -16.23 9.19 -2.76
C ALA A 95 -14.86 9.45 -3.40
N MET A 96 -14.31 8.51 -4.18
CA MET A 96 -13.03 8.71 -4.84
C MET A 96 -13.21 9.59 -6.08
N SER A 97 -12.58 10.76 -6.09
CA SER A 97 -12.59 11.66 -7.27
C SER A 97 -11.87 11.07 -8.49
N LYS A 98 -11.04 10.05 -8.28
CA LYS A 98 -10.31 9.25 -9.27
C LYS A 98 -9.99 7.89 -8.64
N PRO A 99 -9.67 6.83 -9.40
CA PRO A 99 -9.30 5.55 -8.79
C PRO A 99 -8.13 5.69 -7.78
N ILE A 100 -8.38 5.37 -6.51
CA ILE A 100 -7.36 5.34 -5.44
C ILE A 100 -7.10 3.88 -5.10
N VAL A 101 -5.88 3.42 -5.38
CA VAL A 101 -5.49 2.00 -5.24
C VAL A 101 -5.05 1.63 -3.82
N SER A 102 -4.96 2.61 -2.92
CA SER A 102 -4.49 2.36 -1.57
C SER A 102 -5.55 1.64 -0.72
N HIS A 103 -5.12 0.56 -0.09
CA HIS A 103 -5.96 -0.37 0.68
C HIS A 103 -6.61 0.25 1.92
N ASP A 104 -6.05 1.36 2.41
CA ASP A 104 -6.52 2.11 3.57
C ASP A 104 -7.64 3.09 3.22
N SER A 105 -7.97 3.32 1.94
CA SER A 105 -9.05 4.24 1.53
C SER A 105 -10.39 3.84 2.14
N VAL A 106 -10.78 2.58 2.02
CA VAL A 106 -12.03 2.06 2.62
C VAL A 106 -11.99 2.13 4.14
N ALA A 107 -10.82 1.92 4.75
CA ALA A 107 -10.65 2.04 6.19
C ALA A 107 -10.86 3.49 6.66
N PHE A 108 -10.26 4.46 5.94
CA PHE A 108 -10.48 5.88 6.21
C PHE A 108 -11.93 6.29 6.03
N PHE A 109 -12.61 5.79 5.00
CA PHE A 109 -14.03 6.04 4.77
C PHE A 109 -14.87 5.59 5.98
N LEU A 110 -14.76 4.31 6.36
CA LEU A 110 -15.51 3.73 7.48
C LEU A 110 -15.16 4.38 8.82
N LEU A 111 -13.87 4.65 9.07
CA LEU A 111 -13.43 5.34 10.28
C LEU A 111 -14.00 6.76 10.34
N SER A 112 -14.01 7.48 9.21
CA SER A 112 -14.55 8.83 9.12
C SER A 112 -16.05 8.84 9.41
N ALA A 113 -16.80 7.84 8.93
CA ALA A 113 -18.22 7.69 9.24
C ALA A 113 -18.49 7.59 10.75
N GLU A 114 -17.68 6.82 11.47
CA GLU A 114 -17.82 6.67 12.93
C GLU A 114 -17.35 7.93 13.68
N VAL A 115 -16.20 8.48 13.31
CA VAL A 115 -15.62 9.66 13.97
C VAL A 115 -16.49 10.89 13.78
N ALA A 116 -17.09 11.06 12.59
CA ALA A 116 -17.98 12.18 12.25
C ALA A 116 -19.25 12.25 13.12
N GLN A 117 -19.62 11.16 13.79
CA GLN A 117 -20.73 11.15 14.76
C GLN A 117 -20.38 11.92 16.05
N ARG A 118 -19.08 12.10 16.36
CA ARG A 118 -18.62 12.68 17.63
C ARG A 118 -17.89 14.00 17.45
N VAL A 119 -17.09 14.14 16.39
CA VAL A 119 -16.30 15.34 16.11
C VAL A 119 -16.44 15.72 14.64
N LYS A 120 -16.24 17.00 14.34
CA LYS A 120 -16.27 17.52 12.96
C LYS A 120 -14.90 17.92 12.42
N VAL A 121 -13.90 18.03 13.29
CA VAL A 121 -12.54 18.39 12.92
C VAL A 121 -11.58 17.41 13.57
N VAL A 122 -10.64 16.87 12.79
CA VAL A 122 -9.55 16.01 13.26
C VAL A 122 -8.22 16.51 12.73
N GLN A 123 -7.14 16.18 13.43
CA GLN A 123 -5.78 16.41 12.95
C GLN A 123 -5.17 15.09 12.48
N THR A 124 -4.46 15.14 11.36
CA THR A 124 -3.75 14.00 10.80
C THR A 124 -2.28 14.33 10.55
N GLY A 125 -1.42 13.33 10.68
CA GLY A 125 0.02 13.46 10.49
C GLY A 125 0.48 13.38 9.02
N GLN A 126 -0.43 13.47 8.05
CA GLN A 126 -0.05 13.44 6.62
C GLN A 126 0.92 14.58 6.29
N GLY A 127 1.84 14.35 5.35
CA GLY A 127 2.82 15.34 4.92
C GLY A 127 4.09 15.40 5.77
N ALA A 128 4.09 14.82 6.97
CA ALA A 128 5.25 14.88 7.85
C ALA A 128 6.46 14.14 7.29
N ASP A 129 6.26 12.99 6.64
CA ASP A 129 7.35 12.19 6.07
C ASP A 129 7.92 12.82 4.79
N GLU A 130 7.05 13.37 3.94
CA GLU A 130 7.36 14.00 2.66
C GLU A 130 8.16 15.29 2.84
N VAL A 131 7.78 16.09 3.84
CA VAL A 131 8.39 17.41 4.07
C VAL A 131 9.68 17.30 4.91
N SER A 132 9.78 16.29 5.79
CA SER A 132 10.89 16.15 6.75
C SER A 132 11.83 14.96 6.48
N GLY A 133 11.67 14.25 5.36
CA GLY A 133 12.52 13.11 5.00
C GLY A 133 12.39 11.92 5.95
N GLY A 134 11.15 11.47 6.18
CA GLY A 134 10.83 10.40 7.13
C GLY A 134 10.73 8.99 6.54
N TYR A 135 10.89 8.86 5.23
CA TYR A 135 10.96 7.57 4.55
C TYR A 135 12.32 6.91 4.79
N SER A 136 12.31 5.58 4.94
CA SER A 136 13.53 4.80 5.24
C SER A 136 14.59 4.88 4.14
N TRP A 137 14.19 5.21 2.91
CA TRP A 137 15.09 5.40 1.77
C TRP A 137 15.66 6.81 1.68
N SER A 138 15.08 7.83 2.34
CA SER A 138 15.54 9.22 2.23
C SER A 138 17.03 9.43 2.57
N PRO A 139 17.64 8.77 3.58
CA PRO A 139 19.06 8.93 3.87
C PRO A 139 19.99 8.49 2.72
N SER A 140 19.58 7.53 1.89
CA SER A 140 20.38 7.03 0.77
C SER A 140 20.64 8.09 -0.31
N PHE A 141 19.80 9.12 -0.39
CA PHE A 141 19.93 10.21 -1.35
C PHE A 141 21.05 11.19 -1.00
N LEU A 142 21.61 11.15 0.22
CA LEU A 142 22.77 12.01 0.56
C LEU A 142 24.01 11.70 -0.27
N ALA A 143 24.15 10.46 -0.72
CA ALA A 143 25.27 9.97 -1.51
C ALA A 143 24.90 9.72 -2.98
N ALA A 144 23.71 10.13 -3.41
CA ALA A 144 23.22 9.86 -4.77
C ALA A 144 23.71 10.91 -5.76
N ASP A 145 24.41 10.46 -6.80
CA ASP A 145 24.80 11.29 -7.94
C ASP A 145 23.60 11.63 -8.83
N ASP A 146 22.76 10.62 -9.12
CA ASP A 146 21.49 10.79 -9.83
C ASP A 146 20.29 10.56 -8.88
N ALA A 147 19.69 11.68 -8.47
CA ALA A 147 18.49 11.67 -7.63
C ALA A 147 17.30 10.97 -8.30
N THR A 148 17.19 11.03 -9.63
CA THR A 148 16.08 10.45 -10.39
C THR A 148 16.17 8.94 -10.39
N GLU A 149 17.35 8.40 -10.73
CA GLU A 149 17.60 6.96 -10.73
C GLU A 149 17.39 6.39 -9.32
N GLN A 150 17.95 7.05 -8.30
CA GLN A 150 17.79 6.64 -6.90
C GLN A 150 16.31 6.65 -6.48
N TYR A 151 15.55 7.68 -6.89
CA TYR A 151 14.12 7.76 -6.60
C TYR A 151 13.32 6.66 -7.27
N GLN A 152 13.64 6.36 -8.54
CA GLN A 152 13.00 5.26 -9.26
C GLN A 152 13.26 3.93 -8.56
N GLY A 153 14.51 3.63 -8.20
CA GLY A 153 14.85 2.40 -7.48
C GLY A 153 14.22 2.28 -6.08
N ALA A 154 14.04 3.41 -5.40
CA ALA A 154 13.45 3.45 -4.06
C ALA A 154 11.92 3.36 -4.06
N TYR A 155 11.24 3.97 -5.05
CA TYR A 155 9.79 4.14 -5.05
C TYR A 155 9.06 3.18 -6.00
N PHE A 156 9.64 2.86 -7.16
CA PHE A 156 8.96 2.08 -8.19
C PHE A 156 9.16 0.58 -7.98
N ASP A 157 8.05 -0.15 -7.83
CA ASP A 157 8.09 -1.62 -7.74
C ASP A 157 8.24 -2.30 -9.12
N TRP A 158 7.91 -1.60 -10.22
CA TRP A 158 7.88 -2.15 -11.58
C TRP A 158 8.63 -1.26 -12.56
N SER A 159 9.49 -1.85 -13.38
CA SER A 159 10.15 -1.12 -14.48
C SER A 159 9.19 -0.87 -15.64
N HIS A 160 9.55 0.06 -16.53
CA HIS A 160 8.79 0.29 -17.77
C HIS A 160 8.66 -0.99 -18.62
N VAL A 161 9.72 -1.81 -18.67
CA VAL A 161 9.73 -3.10 -19.38
C VAL A 161 8.73 -4.07 -18.75
N ASP A 162 8.59 -4.03 -17.43
CA ASP A 162 7.64 -4.88 -16.71
C ASP A 162 6.20 -4.48 -16.95
N LEU A 163 5.91 -3.19 -16.92
CA LEU A 163 4.60 -2.65 -17.25
C LEU A 163 4.22 -2.96 -18.70
N ALA A 164 5.18 -2.92 -19.62
CA ALA A 164 4.97 -3.26 -21.02
C ALA A 164 4.54 -4.72 -21.26
N ARG A 165 4.84 -5.62 -20.32
CA ARG A 165 4.40 -7.02 -20.37
C ARG A 165 2.99 -7.22 -19.83
N LEU A 166 2.50 -6.31 -18.99
CA LEU A 166 1.21 -6.42 -18.31
C LEU A 166 0.10 -5.58 -18.94
N MET A 167 0.47 -4.48 -19.58
CA MET A 167 -0.46 -3.48 -20.07
C MET A 167 -0.52 -3.47 -21.60
N SER A 168 -1.63 -3.01 -22.17
CA SER A 168 -1.73 -2.84 -23.61
C SER A 168 -0.74 -1.78 -24.11
N PRO A 169 -0.22 -1.89 -25.35
CA PRO A 169 0.75 -0.94 -25.89
C PRO A 169 0.31 0.53 -25.84
N GLU A 170 -0.99 0.80 -25.90
CA GLU A 170 -1.55 2.14 -25.76
C GLU A 170 -1.29 2.75 -24.38
N PHE A 171 -1.56 1.99 -23.31
CA PHE A 171 -1.32 2.46 -21.94
C PHE A 171 0.18 2.62 -21.63
N VAL A 172 1.02 1.73 -22.15
CA VAL A 172 2.48 1.80 -21.99
C VAL A 172 3.04 3.10 -22.58
N ARG A 173 2.58 3.49 -23.78
CA ARG A 173 2.97 4.77 -24.41
C ARG A 173 2.53 5.99 -23.61
N LYS A 174 1.32 5.94 -23.03
CA LYS A 174 0.82 7.02 -22.16
C LYS A 174 1.69 7.19 -20.90
N ILE A 175 2.09 6.10 -20.26
CA ILE A 175 2.90 6.14 -19.02
C ILE A 175 4.31 6.70 -19.25
N SER A 176 4.99 6.25 -20.32
CA SER A 176 6.36 6.70 -20.66
C SER A 176 6.42 8.17 -21.06
N ALA A 177 5.37 8.69 -21.72
CA ALA A 177 5.31 10.09 -22.13
C ALA A 177 5.06 11.06 -20.96
N SER A 178 4.29 10.66 -19.93
CA SER A 178 3.75 11.59 -18.93
C SER A 178 4.20 11.38 -17.47
N GLY A 179 4.68 10.19 -17.09
CA GLY A 179 4.95 9.86 -15.68
C GLY A 179 6.41 10.02 -15.28
N LEU A 180 7.30 9.31 -15.97
CA LEU A 180 8.74 9.27 -15.64
C LEU A 180 9.45 10.58 -16.00
N SER A 181 9.04 11.24 -17.09
CA SER A 181 9.54 12.55 -17.51
C SER A 181 9.23 13.67 -16.50
N ARG A 182 8.11 13.61 -15.76
CA ARG A 182 7.78 14.57 -14.69
C ARG A 182 8.65 14.43 -13.45
N ILE A 183 9.22 13.25 -13.24
CA ILE A 183 10.20 12.98 -12.17
C ILE A 183 11.60 13.39 -12.65
N SER A 184 11.91 13.20 -13.94
CA SER A 184 13.25 13.43 -14.52
C SER A 184 13.67 14.88 -14.75
N LEU A 185 12.79 15.89 -14.67
CA LEU A 185 13.13 17.22 -15.20
C LEU A 185 13.47 18.25 -14.11
N HIS A 186 14.78 18.42 -13.94
CA HIS A 186 15.47 19.67 -13.60
C HIS A 186 14.58 20.80 -13.03
N ARG A 187 14.29 20.74 -11.73
CA ARG A 187 13.77 21.89 -10.99
C ARG A 187 14.95 22.65 -10.36
N PRO A 188 15.20 23.91 -10.76
CA PRO A 188 16.43 24.63 -10.40
C PRO A 188 16.56 25.00 -8.92
N SER A 189 15.50 24.85 -8.12
CA SER A 189 15.47 25.27 -6.72
C SER A 189 16.05 24.26 -5.72
N ALA A 190 16.15 22.97 -6.09
CA ALA A 190 16.65 21.92 -5.20
C ALA A 190 18.13 21.62 -5.46
N SER A 191 18.98 21.96 -4.48
CA SER A 191 20.44 21.89 -4.60
C SER A 191 21.01 20.49 -4.37
N THR A 192 20.35 19.64 -3.59
CA THR A 192 20.80 18.27 -3.27
C THR A 192 19.85 17.21 -3.81
N ALA A 193 20.34 15.96 -3.95
CA ALA A 193 19.50 14.83 -4.35
C ALA A 193 18.36 14.55 -3.36
N VAL A 194 18.59 14.79 -2.06
CA VAL A 194 17.56 14.73 -1.02
C VAL A 194 16.48 15.80 -1.29
N ASP A 195 16.87 17.05 -1.52
CA ASP A 195 15.90 18.13 -1.75
C ASP A 195 15.05 17.88 -3.01
N LYS A 196 15.67 17.31 -4.06
CA LYS A 196 14.95 16.90 -5.28
C LYS A 196 13.90 15.82 -4.98
N ALA A 197 14.28 14.80 -4.19
CA ALA A 197 13.36 13.74 -3.79
C ALA A 197 12.18 14.27 -2.96
N LEU A 198 12.45 15.09 -1.93
CA LEU A 198 11.41 15.68 -1.09
C LEU A 198 10.50 16.65 -1.85
N GLN A 199 11.04 17.35 -2.86
CA GLN A 199 10.23 18.18 -3.74
C GLN A 199 9.27 17.35 -4.59
N ILE A 200 9.71 16.22 -5.13
CA ILE A 200 8.83 15.27 -5.85
C ILE A 200 7.75 14.73 -4.91
N ASP A 201 8.15 14.33 -3.69
CA ASP A 201 7.21 13.85 -2.67
C ASP A 201 6.13 14.89 -2.38
N THR A 202 6.53 16.15 -2.16
CA THR A 202 5.61 17.23 -1.76
C THR A 202 4.72 17.69 -2.92
N GLU A 203 5.26 17.85 -4.13
CA GLU A 203 4.53 18.46 -5.25
C GLU A 203 3.75 17.45 -6.11
N ILE A 204 4.16 16.17 -6.11
CA ILE A 204 3.54 15.14 -6.94
C ILE A 204 2.89 14.07 -6.07
N MET A 205 3.67 13.39 -5.25
CA MET A 205 3.18 12.21 -4.54
C MET A 205 2.07 12.56 -3.56
N LEU A 206 2.35 13.52 -2.67
CA LEU A 206 1.49 13.96 -1.60
C LEU A 206 0.13 14.45 -2.10
N VAL A 207 0.15 15.25 -3.17
CA VAL A 207 -1.03 15.87 -3.80
C VAL A 207 -1.95 14.84 -4.43
N ASP A 208 -1.38 13.78 -5.02
CA ASP A 208 -2.13 12.82 -5.81
C ASP A 208 -2.46 11.50 -5.12
N ASP A 209 -1.89 11.21 -3.95
CA ASP A 209 -2.23 10.02 -3.17
C ASP A 209 -2.65 10.31 -1.72
N PRO A 210 -1.75 10.46 -0.73
CA PRO A 210 -2.12 10.43 0.69
C PRO A 210 -3.08 11.55 1.11
N VAL A 211 -2.86 12.79 0.69
CA VAL A 211 -3.73 13.93 1.08
C VAL A 211 -5.08 13.82 0.40
N LYS A 212 -5.09 13.56 -0.91
CA LYS A 212 -6.32 13.40 -1.69
C LYS A 212 -7.19 12.26 -1.18
N ARG A 213 -6.56 11.14 -0.79
CA ARG A 213 -7.24 10.00 -0.16
C ARG A 213 -7.89 10.40 1.14
N VAL A 214 -7.14 11.00 2.07
CA VAL A 214 -7.71 11.41 3.36
C VAL A 214 -8.83 12.42 3.17
N ASP A 215 -8.63 13.43 2.33
CA ASP A 215 -9.63 14.45 2.02
C ASP A 215 -10.92 13.82 1.46
N SER A 216 -10.81 13.04 0.37
CA SER A 216 -11.97 12.40 -0.27
C SER A 216 -12.76 11.51 0.71
N MET A 217 -12.06 10.69 1.50
CA MET A 217 -12.71 9.75 2.41
C MET A 217 -13.34 10.43 3.64
N THR A 218 -12.72 11.49 4.15
CA THR A 218 -13.21 12.22 5.35
C THR A 218 -14.35 13.16 4.98
N MET A 219 -14.24 13.86 3.85
CA MET A 219 -15.27 14.77 3.37
C MET A 219 -16.55 14.05 2.93
N ALA A 220 -16.47 12.78 2.53
CA ALA A 220 -17.65 11.95 2.29
C ALA A 220 -18.59 11.83 3.52
N HIS A 221 -18.07 12.10 4.71
CA HIS A 221 -18.84 12.10 5.97
C HIS A 221 -18.86 13.48 6.66
N GLY A 222 -18.48 14.55 5.96
CA GLY A 222 -18.42 15.90 6.51
C GLY A 222 -17.45 16.03 7.69
N LEU A 223 -16.33 15.29 7.65
CA LEU A 223 -15.27 15.34 8.64
C LEU A 223 -14.08 16.14 8.08
N GLU A 224 -13.77 17.28 8.68
CA GLU A 224 -12.64 18.12 8.26
C GLU A 224 -11.32 17.54 8.82
N ALA A 225 -10.48 17.00 7.95
CA ALA A 225 -9.15 16.54 8.31
C ALA A 225 -8.10 17.63 8.07
N ARG A 226 -7.55 18.20 9.14
CA ARG A 226 -6.46 19.18 9.09
C ARG A 226 -5.10 18.48 9.05
N VAL A 227 -4.19 19.03 8.26
CA VAL A 227 -2.83 18.52 8.01
C VAL A 227 -1.77 19.52 8.49
N PRO A 228 -1.48 19.63 9.80
CA PRO A 228 -0.63 20.70 10.34
C PRO A 228 0.78 20.75 9.76
N PHE A 229 1.33 19.61 9.34
CA PHE A 229 2.65 19.53 8.71
C PHE A 229 2.69 20.12 7.30
N LEU A 230 1.53 20.39 6.71
CA LEU A 230 1.37 21.00 5.39
C LEU A 230 0.92 22.47 5.48
N ASP A 231 0.99 23.07 6.66
CA ASP A 231 0.94 24.52 6.74
C ASP A 231 2.09 25.11 5.90
N HIS A 232 1.78 26.11 5.08
CA HIS A 232 2.75 26.72 4.19
C HIS A 232 4.01 27.23 4.93
N GLU A 233 3.89 27.77 6.15
CA GLU A 233 5.05 28.23 6.92
C GLU A 233 5.94 27.06 7.34
N VAL A 234 5.34 25.92 7.69
CA VAL A 234 6.05 24.68 8.06
C VAL A 234 6.76 24.10 6.84
N VAL A 235 6.08 24.05 5.69
CA VAL A 235 6.64 23.55 4.44
C VAL A 235 7.78 24.44 3.96
N GLU A 236 7.61 25.76 3.95
CA GLU A 236 8.65 26.71 3.57
C GLU A 236 9.85 26.66 4.50
N LEU A 237 9.63 26.54 5.81
CA LEU A 237 10.70 26.36 6.77
C LEU A 237 11.46 25.06 6.49
N ALA A 238 10.76 23.94 6.33
CA ALA A 238 11.38 22.65 6.06
C ALA A 238 12.17 22.62 4.75
N ALA A 239 11.68 23.32 3.71
CA ALA A 239 12.40 23.48 2.45
C ALA A 239 13.74 24.21 2.62
N ARG A 240 13.84 25.14 3.57
CA ARG A 240 15.08 25.87 3.89
C ARG A 240 16.05 25.09 4.78
N ILE A 241 15.58 24.05 5.48
CA ILE A 241 16.44 23.24 6.34
C ILE A 241 17.42 22.43 5.47
N PRO A 242 18.73 22.44 5.78
CA PRO A 242 19.71 21.62 5.09
C PRO A 242 19.32 20.14 5.03
N ALA A 243 19.44 19.54 3.85
CA ALA A 243 19.12 18.13 3.59
C ALA A 243 19.71 17.16 4.63
N ASN A 244 20.99 17.34 4.98
CA ASN A 244 21.69 16.51 5.96
C ASN A 244 21.09 16.55 7.37
N LEU A 245 20.35 17.61 7.74
CA LEU A 245 19.64 17.69 9.02
C LEU A 245 18.24 17.08 8.95
N LYS A 246 17.62 17.01 7.77
CA LYS A 246 16.32 16.33 7.56
C LYS A 246 16.48 14.82 7.67
N VAL A 247 17.49 14.26 6.98
CA VAL A 247 17.67 12.81 6.82
C VAL A 247 18.75 12.18 7.71
N ARG A 248 19.30 12.91 8.70
CA ARG A 248 20.28 12.35 9.65
C ARG A 248 19.69 11.15 10.41
N GLY A 249 20.48 10.09 10.60
CA GLY A 249 20.03 8.87 11.26
C GLY A 249 18.88 8.21 10.49
N ASP A 250 17.77 7.93 11.15
CA ASP A 250 16.58 7.29 10.57
C ASP A 250 15.58 8.28 9.94
N GLY A 251 16.02 9.50 9.62
CA GLY A 251 15.19 10.56 9.06
C GLY A 251 14.32 11.30 10.10
N LYS A 252 13.69 12.40 9.64
CA LYS A 252 12.96 13.36 10.49
C LYS A 252 13.81 13.93 11.63
N TYR A 253 15.13 13.95 11.53
CA TYR A 253 16.00 14.26 12.67
C TYR A 253 15.68 15.62 13.28
N ILE A 254 15.70 16.69 12.46
CA ILE A 254 15.39 18.04 12.93
C ILE A 254 13.98 18.16 13.52
N LEU A 255 13.01 17.44 12.96
CA LEU A 255 11.63 17.43 13.44
C LEU A 255 11.54 16.76 14.82
N ARG A 256 12.25 15.64 15.02
CA ARG A 256 12.33 14.96 16.32
C ARG A 256 13.01 15.84 17.35
N GLU A 257 14.13 16.47 17.02
CA GLU A 257 14.83 17.38 17.93
C GLU A 257 13.96 18.58 18.33
N ALA A 258 13.19 19.14 17.39
CA ALA A 258 12.21 20.18 17.71
C ALA A 258 11.09 19.64 18.62
N ALA A 259 10.58 18.43 18.35
CA ALA A 259 9.51 17.82 19.12
C ALA A 259 9.91 17.45 20.55
N ARG A 260 11.20 17.19 20.84
CA ARG A 260 11.71 16.89 22.19
C ARG A 260 11.42 17.99 23.22
N LYS A 261 11.14 19.21 22.77
CA LYS A 261 10.73 20.33 23.64
C LYS A 261 9.31 20.18 24.19
N PHE A 262 8.47 19.39 23.52
CA PHE A 262 7.02 19.33 23.78
C PHE A 262 6.51 17.91 24.03
N VAL A 263 7.18 16.90 23.50
CA VAL A 263 6.76 15.50 23.54
C VAL A 263 7.80 14.69 24.32
N PRO A 264 7.38 13.82 25.27
CA PRO A 264 8.31 12.97 26.03
C PRO A 264 9.18 12.09 25.12
N ALA A 265 10.45 11.90 25.51
CA ALA A 265 11.41 11.09 24.76
C ALA A 265 10.89 9.67 24.49
N GLU A 266 10.18 9.07 25.45
CA GLU A 266 9.56 7.74 25.31
C GLU A 266 8.58 7.64 24.13
N VAL A 267 7.91 8.73 23.76
CA VAL A 267 6.98 8.77 22.62
C VAL A 267 7.73 9.00 21.31
N ILE A 268 8.78 9.83 21.32
CA ILE A 268 9.59 10.19 20.15
C ILE A 268 10.50 9.03 19.72
N ASP A 269 11.14 8.38 20.69
CA ASP A 269 12.14 7.34 20.48
C ASP A 269 11.54 5.93 20.44
N ARG A 270 10.23 5.83 20.67
CA ARG A 270 9.43 4.61 20.43
C ARG A 270 9.72 4.06 19.04
N SER A 271 10.06 2.77 18.97
CA SER A 271 10.11 2.04 17.70
C SER A 271 8.76 2.13 16.98
N LYS A 272 8.77 2.49 15.68
CA LYS A 272 7.54 2.58 14.89
C LYS A 272 6.77 1.27 14.98
N GLY A 273 5.54 1.34 15.52
CA GLY A 273 4.62 0.22 15.52
C GLY A 273 4.22 -0.10 14.08
N TYR A 274 4.77 -1.17 13.53
CA TYR A 274 4.40 -1.65 12.21
C TYR A 274 3.21 -2.60 12.37
N LEU A 275 2.13 -2.41 11.60
CA LEU A 275 1.23 -3.53 11.32
C LEU A 275 1.95 -4.41 10.30
N PRO A 276 2.40 -5.63 10.65
CA PRO A 276 3.11 -6.50 9.72
C PRO A 276 2.16 -6.94 8.61
N VAL A 277 2.13 -6.14 7.54
CA VAL A 277 1.68 -6.61 6.23
C VAL A 277 2.94 -7.17 5.57
N PRO A 278 3.06 -8.48 5.33
CA PRO A 278 4.20 -9.01 4.59
C PRO A 278 4.38 -8.22 3.31
N SER A 279 5.55 -7.60 3.19
CA SER A 279 6.01 -6.86 2.02
C SER A 279 6.29 -7.88 0.93
N LEU A 280 5.25 -8.31 0.22
CA LEU A 280 5.41 -8.95 -1.09
C LEU A 280 5.76 -7.85 -2.10
N ARG A 281 6.93 -7.24 -1.92
CA ARG A 281 7.47 -6.20 -2.82
C ARG A 281 7.91 -6.80 -4.16
N TYR A 282 8.26 -8.09 -4.14
CA TYR A 282 8.67 -8.85 -5.31
C TYR A 282 7.95 -10.21 -5.33
N LEU A 283 6.93 -10.35 -6.19
CA LEU A 283 6.22 -11.60 -6.45
C LEU A 283 6.87 -12.46 -7.54
N ARG A 284 8.13 -12.17 -7.91
CA ARG A 284 8.84 -12.87 -8.97
C ARG A 284 9.88 -13.82 -8.40
N GLY A 285 9.79 -15.08 -8.81
CA GLY A 285 10.65 -16.18 -8.36
C GLY A 285 9.81 -17.39 -7.93
N PRO A 286 10.43 -18.58 -7.77
CA PRO A 286 9.75 -19.73 -7.18
C PRO A 286 9.16 -19.34 -5.82
N SER A 287 7.94 -19.78 -5.55
CA SER A 287 7.14 -19.44 -4.37
C SER A 287 7.96 -19.45 -3.07
N CYS A 288 7.84 -18.36 -2.31
CA CYS A 288 8.46 -18.08 -1.01
C CYS A 288 8.80 -19.33 -0.17
N PRO A 289 10.08 -19.58 0.18
CA PRO A 289 10.41 -20.47 1.27
C PRO A 289 10.00 -19.76 2.56
N ALA A 290 8.99 -20.31 3.23
CA ALA A 290 8.53 -19.84 4.52
C ALA A 290 9.73 -19.63 5.46
N SER A 291 9.80 -18.43 6.04
CA SER A 291 10.78 -18.08 7.06
C SER A 291 10.68 -19.04 8.23
N ARG A 292 11.64 -19.98 8.31
CA ARG A 292 12.03 -20.58 9.58
C ARG A 292 12.57 -19.43 10.44
N LYS A 293 11.76 -18.93 11.37
CA LYS A 293 12.30 -18.24 12.54
C LYS A 293 12.60 -19.31 13.58
N SER A 294 13.91 -19.47 13.84
CA SER A 294 14.46 -19.96 15.11
C SER A 294 14.03 -19.06 16.26
#